data_AF-A0A3C0AJ00-F1
#
_entry.id   AF-A0A3C0AJ00-F1
#
_cell.length_a   1.000
_cell.length_b   1.000
_cell.length_c   1.000
_cell.angle_alpha   90.00
_cell.angle_beta   90.00
_cell.angle_gamma   90.00
#
_symmetry.space_group_name_H-M   'P 1'
#
loop_
_entity.id
_entity.type
_entity.pdbx_description
1 polymer ?
#
loop_
_entity_poly.entity_id
_entity_poly.type
_entity_poly.pdbx_seq_one_letter_code
_entity_poly.pdbx_strand_id
1 'polypeptide(L)'
;MRGEQKLGPKVLKNYDKWAENLTPALAARNVQNRLLASLQWTLGLVPLTLAGLLFVITECRRGSRWWLIFASIITLHVVHIPYWYDGIMHWHYVFETGPLWALLFARVTQTLFRIWSELERPLMSWLWSAMILTASATNLIAIPPLWTVSKLEIVINNVAFSRLKHFQFQQMIQHHPQIRQPALILITHDPSDRHIDYVINDPPLNAPILTGRYRPDQHNPAQLQT
;
A
#
# COMPACT_ATOMS: atom_id res chain seq x y z
N MET A 1 15.70 -28.99 -6.09
CA MET A 1 16.54 -27.78 -6.11
C MET A 1 17.36 -27.70 -7.40
N ARG A 2 16.77 -27.24 -8.52
CA ARG A 2 17.46 -27.03 -9.82
C ARG A 2 17.05 -25.72 -10.52
N GLY A 3 16.23 -24.90 -9.87
CA GLY A 3 15.69 -23.65 -10.44
C GLY A 3 16.56 -22.40 -10.24
N GLU A 4 17.48 -22.42 -9.26
CA GLU A 4 18.30 -21.24 -8.92
C GLU A 4 19.49 -21.03 -9.86
N GLN A 5 20.05 -22.08 -10.46
CA GLN A 5 21.30 -21.97 -11.23
C GLN A 5 21.18 -21.32 -12.62
N LYS A 6 19.99 -21.21 -13.22
CA LYS A 6 19.80 -20.69 -14.58
C LYS A 6 19.22 -19.28 -14.67
N LEU A 7 18.82 -18.67 -13.56
CA LEU A 7 18.33 -17.29 -13.52
C LEU A 7 19.46 -16.25 -13.33
N GLY A 8 20.67 -16.71 -12.99
CA GLY A 8 21.83 -15.89 -12.59
C GLY A 8 22.08 -14.63 -13.43
N PRO A 9 22.29 -14.69 -14.75
CA PRO A 9 22.75 -13.51 -15.48
C PRO A 9 21.67 -12.43 -15.69
N LYS A 10 20.41 -12.85 -15.89
CA LYS A 10 19.28 -11.95 -16.18
C LYS A 10 18.71 -11.34 -14.91
N VAL A 11 18.64 -12.11 -13.83
CA VAL A 11 18.22 -11.61 -12.52
C VAL A 11 19.30 -10.69 -11.95
N LEU A 12 20.58 -11.07 -12.01
CA LEU A 12 21.68 -10.19 -11.56
C LEU A 12 21.76 -8.90 -12.36
N LYS A 13 21.73 -8.93 -13.71
CA LYS A 13 21.69 -7.68 -14.51
C LYS A 13 20.49 -6.80 -14.21
N ASN A 14 19.32 -7.39 -13.91
CA ASN A 14 18.14 -6.62 -13.53
C ASN A 14 18.26 -6.05 -12.12
N TYR A 15 18.89 -6.77 -11.19
CA TYR A 15 19.23 -6.27 -9.85
C TYR A 15 20.31 -5.18 -9.91
N ASP A 16 21.32 -5.31 -10.75
CA ASP A 16 22.39 -4.32 -10.94
C ASP A 16 21.83 -3.03 -11.56
N LYS A 17 21.04 -3.13 -12.64
CA LYS A 17 20.31 -1.97 -13.20
C LYS A 17 19.31 -1.35 -12.22
N TRP A 18 18.78 -2.15 -11.30
CA TRP A 18 17.90 -1.66 -10.24
C TRP A 18 18.70 -0.94 -9.14
N ALA A 19 19.87 -1.46 -8.76
CA ALA A 19 20.79 -0.85 -7.81
C ALA A 19 21.38 0.47 -8.31
N GLU A 20 21.58 0.61 -9.62
CA GLU A 20 22.00 1.87 -10.26
C GLU A 20 20.94 2.99 -10.18
N ASN A 21 19.66 2.66 -9.95
CA ASN A 21 18.57 3.64 -9.79
C ASN A 21 18.39 4.16 -8.35
N LEU A 22 19.26 3.76 -7.41
CA LEU A 22 19.22 4.13 -5.99
C LEU A 22 19.83 5.52 -5.76
N THR A 23 19.18 6.56 -6.28
CA THR A 23 19.65 7.95 -6.14
C THR A 23 19.07 8.62 -4.90
N PRO A 24 19.82 9.44 -4.14
CA PRO A 24 19.28 10.17 -2.98
C PRO A 24 17.98 10.94 -3.26
N ALA A 25 17.79 11.42 -4.50
CA ALA A 25 16.56 12.04 -4.97
C ALA A 25 15.36 11.09 -4.94
N LEU A 26 15.52 9.83 -5.37
CA LEU A 26 14.48 8.82 -5.32
C LEU A 26 14.12 8.45 -3.86
N ALA A 27 15.12 8.33 -2.99
CA ALA A 27 14.89 8.08 -1.56
C ALA A 27 14.06 9.22 -0.92
N ALA A 28 14.43 10.48 -1.19
CA ALA A 28 13.70 11.64 -0.68
C ALA A 28 12.23 11.64 -1.17
N ARG A 29 12.01 11.32 -2.45
CA ARG A 29 10.66 11.22 -3.01
C ARG A 29 9.83 10.11 -2.36
N ASN A 30 10.43 8.94 -2.12
CA ASN A 30 9.73 7.84 -1.44
C ASN A 30 9.39 8.20 0.02
N VAL A 31 10.27 8.91 0.72
CA VAL A 31 9.98 9.38 2.09
C VAL A 31 8.82 10.38 2.09
N GLN A 32 8.81 11.30 1.12
CA GLN A 32 7.70 12.23 0.95
C GLN A 32 6.39 11.49 0.65
N ASN A 33 6.41 10.53 -0.27
CA ASN A 33 5.24 9.71 -0.61
C ASN A 33 4.71 8.98 0.62
N ARG A 34 5.61 8.38 1.42
CA ARG A 34 5.25 7.72 2.68
C ARG A 34 4.64 8.64 3.70
N LEU A 35 5.22 9.82 3.91
CA LEU A 35 4.67 10.81 4.82
C LEU A 35 3.26 11.24 4.39
N LEU A 36 3.08 11.56 3.11
CA LEU A 36 1.78 11.94 2.56
C LEU A 36 0.77 10.80 2.69
N ALA A 37 1.19 9.57 2.40
CA ALA A 37 0.36 8.38 2.51
C ALA A 37 -0.05 8.11 3.97
N SER A 38 0.87 8.23 4.94
CA SER A 38 0.55 8.11 6.37
C SER A 38 -0.54 9.07 6.80
N LEU A 39 -0.50 10.31 6.32
CA LEU A 39 -1.53 11.29 6.61
C LEU A 39 -2.83 10.97 5.87
N GLN A 40 -2.73 10.69 4.57
CA GLN A 40 -3.86 10.41 3.69
C GLN A 40 -4.68 9.21 4.18
N TRP A 41 -4.03 8.12 4.59
CA TRP A 41 -4.70 6.87 4.97
C TRP A 41 -5.18 6.84 6.43
N THR A 42 -4.71 7.74 7.29
CA THR A 42 -5.09 7.76 8.70
C THR A 42 -6.37 8.56 8.96
N LEU A 43 -6.33 9.89 8.76
CA LEU A 43 -7.49 10.77 8.94
C LEU A 43 -7.65 11.76 7.79
N GLY A 44 -6.67 11.82 6.88
CA GLY A 44 -6.59 12.78 5.79
C GLY A 44 -5.47 13.80 6.00
N LEU A 45 -5.02 14.38 4.89
CA LEU A 45 -3.91 15.32 4.86
C LEU A 45 -4.18 16.56 5.71
N VAL A 46 -5.32 17.22 5.48
CA VAL A 46 -5.69 18.48 6.15
C VAL A 46 -5.80 18.35 7.68
N PRO A 47 -6.58 17.42 8.24
CA PRO A 47 -6.74 17.37 9.70
C PRO A 47 -5.44 16.97 10.42
N LEU A 48 -4.63 16.08 9.84
CA LEU A 48 -3.38 15.64 10.49
C LEU A 48 -2.23 16.63 10.34
N THR A 49 -2.13 17.35 9.21
CA THR A 49 -1.16 18.46 9.09
C THR A 49 -1.49 19.58 10.07
N LEU A 50 -2.78 19.95 10.16
CA LEU A 50 -3.25 20.93 11.13
C LEU A 50 -2.98 20.49 12.57
N ALA A 51 -3.26 19.22 12.91
CA ALA A 51 -2.96 18.69 14.24
C ALA A 51 -1.46 18.67 14.53
N GLY A 52 -0.60 18.29 13.57
CA GLY A 52 0.85 18.35 13.74
C GLY A 52 1.34 19.78 14.04
N LEU A 53 0.83 20.76 13.31
CA LEU A 53 1.17 22.17 13.54
C LEU A 53 0.70 22.66 14.92
N LEU A 54 -0.56 22.36 15.27
CA LEU A 54 -1.12 22.73 16.57
C LEU A 54 -0.43 22.00 17.73
N PHE A 55 0.01 20.76 17.54
CA PHE A 55 0.82 20.03 18.51
C PHE A 55 2.12 20.77 18.79
N VAL A 56 2.86 21.15 17.76
CA VAL A 56 4.11 21.91 17.90
C VAL A 56 3.85 23.23 18.64
N ILE A 57 2.81 23.98 18.27
CA ILE A 57 2.49 25.26 18.93
C ILE A 57 2.13 25.07 20.42
N THR A 58 1.28 24.08 20.73
CA THR A 58 0.71 23.92 22.07
C THR A 58 1.61 23.16 23.05
N GLU A 59 2.47 22.27 22.55
CA GLU A 59 3.28 21.37 23.38
C GLU A 59 4.80 21.67 23.32
N CYS A 60 5.29 22.54 22.43
CA CYS A 60 6.71 22.92 22.38
C CYS A 60 7.23 23.53 23.70
N ARG A 61 6.41 24.33 24.39
CA ARG A 61 6.81 24.97 25.65
C ARG A 61 6.59 24.12 26.90
N ARG A 62 5.95 22.96 26.78
CA ARG A 62 5.46 22.18 27.93
C ARG A 62 6.35 21.01 28.34
N GLY A 63 7.44 20.73 27.61
CA GLY A 63 8.33 19.60 27.94
C GLY A 63 7.58 18.25 27.96
N SER A 64 6.61 18.11 27.07
CA SER A 64 5.60 17.05 27.12
C SER A 64 6.15 15.68 26.73
N ARG A 65 5.74 14.61 27.44
CA ARG A 65 6.07 13.22 27.06
C ARG A 65 5.55 12.83 25.67
N TRP A 66 4.57 13.57 25.15
CA TRP A 66 4.04 13.41 23.80
C TRP A 66 5.08 13.69 22.69
N TRP A 67 6.17 14.40 23.00
CA TRP A 67 7.31 14.53 22.09
C TRP A 67 7.94 13.17 21.74
N LEU A 68 7.83 12.17 22.62
CA LEU A 68 8.28 10.81 22.31
C LEU A 68 7.44 10.16 21.21
N ILE A 69 6.13 10.38 21.22
CA ILE A 69 5.23 9.87 20.15
C ILE A 69 5.57 10.54 18.82
N PHE A 70 5.76 11.87 18.84
CA PHE A 70 6.18 12.60 17.65
C PHE A 70 7.55 12.15 17.14
N ALA A 71 8.52 11.94 18.04
CA ALA A 71 9.84 11.42 17.69
C ALA A 71 9.77 9.98 17.13
N SER A 72 8.87 9.13 17.64
CA SER A 72 8.64 7.79 17.09
C SER A 72 8.14 7.85 15.65
N ILE A 73 7.23 8.78 15.32
CA ILE A 73 6.78 8.99 13.94
C ILE A 73 7.97 9.36 13.04
N ILE A 74 8.78 10.33 13.46
CA ILE A 74 9.96 10.75 12.69
C ILE A 74 10.93 9.58 12.53
N THR A 75 11.24 8.88 13.60
CA THR A 75 12.18 7.75 13.60
C THR A 75 11.72 6.64 12.66
N LEU A 76 10.42 6.31 12.65
CA LEU A 76 9.84 5.34 11.70
C LEU A 76 10.06 5.77 10.25
N HIS A 77 9.93 7.05 9.91
CA HIS A 77 10.20 7.52 8.55
C HIS A 77 11.70 7.50 8.23
N VAL A 78 12.55 7.89 9.18
CA VAL A 78 14.01 7.96 9.02
C VAL A 78 14.63 6.58 8.81
N VAL A 79 14.23 5.58 9.61
CA VAL A 79 14.73 4.20 9.50
C VAL A 79 14.42 3.59 8.12
N HIS A 80 13.37 4.07 7.46
CA HIS A 80 12.99 3.61 6.12
C HIS A 80 13.57 4.46 4.98
N ILE A 81 14.37 5.50 5.23
CA ILE A 81 15.09 6.22 4.17
C ILE A 81 15.94 5.27 3.30
N PRO A 82 16.68 4.30 3.87
CA PRO A 82 17.44 3.34 3.08
C PRO A 82 16.57 2.35 2.30
N TYR A 83 15.26 2.28 2.58
CA TYR A 83 14.34 1.48 1.77
C TYR A 83 14.00 2.25 0.50
N TRP A 84 14.41 1.69 -0.63
CA TRP A 84 14.21 2.26 -1.96
C TRP A 84 12.86 1.89 -2.60
N TYR A 85 12.07 1.06 -1.91
CA TYR A 85 10.73 0.67 -2.32
C TYR A 85 9.69 1.54 -1.66
N ASP A 86 8.80 2.14 -2.43
CA ASP A 86 7.74 2.99 -1.88
C ASP A 86 6.74 2.18 -1.01
N GLY A 87 6.60 0.89 -1.31
CA GLY A 87 5.70 -0.04 -0.60
C GLY A 87 4.28 0.00 -1.15
N ILE A 88 3.48 -0.99 -0.78
CA ILE A 88 2.07 -1.06 -1.18
C ILE A 88 1.34 0.17 -0.60
N MET A 89 0.60 0.89 -1.45
CA MET A 89 -0.12 2.13 -1.11
C MET A 89 0.77 3.25 -0.56
N HIS A 90 2.09 3.18 -0.82
CA HIS A 90 3.09 4.11 -0.30
C HIS A 90 3.17 4.16 1.23
N TRP A 91 2.52 3.26 1.97
CA TRP A 91 2.33 3.40 3.42
C TRP A 91 2.76 2.17 4.22
N HIS A 92 2.80 1.00 3.57
CA HIS A 92 3.04 -0.29 4.22
C HIS A 92 4.25 -0.32 5.19
N TYR A 93 5.37 0.31 4.82
CA TYR A 93 6.60 0.29 5.63
C TYR A 93 6.51 1.13 6.90
N VAL A 94 5.60 2.09 6.93
CA VAL A 94 5.42 3.02 8.06
C VAL A 94 3.99 2.95 8.57
N PHE A 95 3.36 1.78 8.44
CA PHE A 95 1.97 1.56 8.84
C PHE A 95 1.71 1.94 10.30
N GLU A 96 2.69 1.65 11.17
CA GLU A 96 2.69 1.98 12.60
C GLU A 96 2.60 3.49 12.87
N THR A 97 2.91 4.34 11.89
CA THR A 97 2.76 5.79 12.04
C THR A 97 1.29 6.22 12.07
N GLY A 98 0.36 5.42 11.54
CA GLY A 98 -1.07 5.76 11.56
C GLY A 98 -1.64 5.86 12.98
N PRO A 99 -1.54 4.81 13.81
CA PRO A 99 -1.94 4.87 15.21
C PRO A 99 -1.25 6.00 15.99
N LEU A 100 0.03 6.26 15.72
CA LEU A 100 0.77 7.35 16.38
C LEU A 100 0.22 8.74 15.98
N TRP A 101 -0.12 8.92 14.69
CA TRP A 101 -0.80 10.13 14.21
C TRP A 101 -2.18 10.31 14.84
N ALA A 102 -2.95 9.23 14.99
CA ALA A 102 -4.25 9.27 15.66
C ALA A 102 -4.11 9.67 17.15
N LEU A 103 -3.09 9.16 17.84
CA LEU A 103 -2.78 9.53 19.22
C LEU A 103 -2.40 11.02 19.35
N LEU A 104 -1.55 11.53 18.46
CA LEU A 104 -1.23 12.97 18.43
C LEU A 104 -2.48 13.82 18.16
N PHE A 105 -3.29 13.40 17.20
CA PHE A 105 -4.55 14.09 16.88
C PHE A 105 -5.50 14.16 18.07
N ALA A 106 -5.65 13.04 18.79
CA ALA A 106 -6.47 12.98 20.00
C ALA A 106 -5.94 13.92 21.10
N ARG A 107 -4.62 13.96 21.29
CA ARG A 107 -3.98 14.85 22.27
C ARG A 107 -4.21 16.33 21.94
N VAL A 108 -4.05 16.70 20.68
CA VAL A 108 -4.30 18.07 20.22
C VAL A 108 -5.76 18.45 20.44
N THR A 109 -6.68 17.55 20.08
CA THR A 109 -8.12 17.74 20.29
C THR A 109 -8.44 17.96 21.77
N GLN A 110 -7.91 17.11 22.67
CA GLN A 110 -8.08 17.27 24.12
C GLN A 110 -7.54 18.62 24.61
N THR A 111 -6.38 19.04 24.11
CA THR A 111 -5.73 20.29 24.51
C THR A 111 -6.53 21.50 24.05
N LEU A 112 -7.00 21.50 22.81
CA LEU A 112 -7.85 22.55 22.27
C LEU A 112 -9.19 22.66 23.00
N PHE A 113 -9.83 21.52 23.28
CA PHE A 113 -11.11 21.51 24.00
C PHE A 113 -10.97 22.09 25.40
N ARG A 114 -9.88 21.76 26.10
CA ARG A 114 -9.59 22.36 27.41
C ARG A 114 -9.38 23.88 27.28
N ILE A 115 -8.56 24.33 26.34
CA ILE A 115 -8.30 25.76 26.11
C ILE A 115 -9.59 26.51 25.75
N TRP A 116 -10.42 25.97 24.86
CA TRP A 116 -11.68 26.61 24.47
C TRP A 116 -12.73 26.58 25.57
N SER A 117 -12.72 25.56 26.42
CA SER A 117 -13.55 25.53 27.63
C SER A 117 -13.11 26.61 28.62
N GLU A 118 -11.81 26.77 28.84
CA GLU A 118 -11.26 27.82 29.72
C GLU A 118 -11.49 29.24 29.17
N LEU A 119 -11.56 29.38 27.84
CA LEU A 119 -11.85 30.65 27.16
C LEU A 119 -13.35 30.91 26.93
N GLU A 120 -14.23 30.04 27.42
CA GLU A 120 -15.70 30.13 27.24
C GLU A 120 -16.12 30.18 25.74
N ARG A 121 -15.43 29.44 24.88
CA ARG A 121 -15.67 29.38 23.42
C ARG A 121 -16.14 27.99 22.96
N PRO A 122 -17.31 27.50 23.39
CA PRO A 122 -17.78 26.15 23.05
C PRO A 122 -18.05 25.96 21.55
N LEU A 123 -18.33 27.03 20.82
CA LEU A 123 -18.53 26.98 19.36
C LEU A 123 -17.29 26.45 18.62
N MET A 124 -16.08 26.73 19.12
CA MET A 124 -14.84 26.25 18.50
C MET A 124 -14.71 24.73 18.61
N SER A 125 -15.10 24.15 19.74
CA SER A 125 -15.15 22.69 19.93
C SER A 125 -16.14 22.04 18.98
N TRP A 126 -17.29 22.68 18.74
CA TRP A 126 -18.28 22.21 17.75
C TRP A 126 -17.74 22.26 16.33
N LEU A 127 -17.10 23.36 15.92
CA LEU A 127 -16.50 23.50 14.60
C LEU A 127 -15.37 22.48 14.38
N TRP A 128 -14.55 22.22 15.40
CA TRP A 128 -13.51 21.19 15.35
C TRP A 128 -14.10 19.79 15.21
N SER A 129 -15.14 19.46 15.98
CA SER A 129 -15.87 18.19 15.86
C SER A 129 -16.52 18.02 14.49
N ALA A 130 -17.13 19.09 13.94
CA ALA A 130 -17.71 19.08 12.61
C ALA A 130 -16.66 18.80 11.54
N MET A 131 -15.48 19.44 11.63
CA MET A 131 -14.35 19.16 10.74
C MET A 131 -13.90 17.70 10.81
N ILE A 132 -13.79 17.12 12.02
CA ILE A 132 -13.44 15.69 12.19
C ILE A 132 -14.48 14.78 11.52
N LEU A 133 -15.76 15.09 11.74
CA LEU A 133 -16.87 14.31 11.18
C LEU A 133 -16.84 14.35 9.66
N THR A 134 -16.68 15.55 9.07
CA THR A 134 -16.56 15.71 7.62
C THR A 134 -15.35 14.96 7.07
N ALA A 135 -14.17 15.10 7.70
CA ALA A 135 -12.96 14.39 7.26
C ALA A 135 -13.16 12.86 7.28
N SER A 136 -13.77 12.34 8.35
CA SER A 136 -14.09 10.91 8.49
C SER A 136 -15.12 10.45 7.45
N ALA A 137 -16.16 11.24 7.22
CA ALA A 137 -17.20 10.95 6.23
C ALA A 137 -16.62 10.88 4.81
N THR A 138 -15.72 11.79 4.42
CA THR A 138 -15.07 11.78 3.10
C THR A 138 -14.14 10.58 2.88
N ASN A 139 -13.70 9.90 3.94
CA ASN A 139 -12.95 8.65 3.80
C ASN A 139 -13.87 7.46 3.43
N LEU A 140 -15.15 7.52 3.83
CA LEU A 140 -16.12 6.43 3.69
C LEU A 140 -17.04 6.60 2.48
N ILE A 141 -17.36 7.84 2.10
CA ILE A 141 -18.43 8.16 1.16
C ILE A 141 -17.86 8.95 -0.02
N ALA A 142 -18.23 8.56 -1.24
CA ALA A 142 -18.07 9.37 -2.44
C ALA A 142 -19.29 10.28 -2.62
N ILE A 143 -19.08 11.58 -2.87
CA ILE A 143 -20.13 12.58 -3.12
C ILE A 143 -19.84 13.25 -4.48
N PRO A 144 -20.29 12.68 -5.61
CA PRO A 144 -20.12 13.29 -6.92
C PRO A 144 -20.88 14.63 -7.04
N PRO A 145 -20.34 15.68 -7.71
CA PRO A 145 -19.07 15.72 -8.43
C PRO A 145 -17.85 16.08 -7.57
N LEU A 146 -18.05 16.42 -6.29
CA LEU A 146 -16.99 16.97 -5.42
C LEU A 146 -15.97 15.91 -4.96
N TRP A 147 -16.41 14.69 -4.70
CA TRP A 147 -15.59 13.54 -4.31
C TRP A 147 -16.05 12.30 -5.07
N THR A 148 -15.38 11.97 -6.18
CA THR A 148 -15.81 10.92 -7.10
C THR A 148 -15.48 9.50 -6.65
N VAL A 149 -14.53 9.33 -5.73
CA VAL A 149 -14.09 8.00 -5.25
C VAL A 149 -13.86 8.02 -3.74
N SER A 150 -14.35 6.99 -3.04
CA SER A 150 -14.08 6.83 -1.61
C SER A 150 -12.72 6.19 -1.36
N LYS A 151 -12.05 6.51 -0.25
CA LYS A 151 -10.76 5.87 0.10
C LYS A 151 -10.92 4.38 0.37
N LEU A 152 -12.06 3.98 0.95
CA LEU A 152 -12.39 2.57 1.15
C LEU A 152 -12.39 1.80 -0.17
N GLU A 153 -13.02 2.35 -1.20
CA GLU A 153 -13.08 1.74 -2.53
C GLU A 153 -11.69 1.63 -3.17
N ILE A 154 -10.84 2.64 -3.00
CA ILE A 154 -9.44 2.58 -3.46
C ILE A 154 -8.68 1.45 -2.76
N VAL A 155 -8.85 1.28 -1.44
CA VAL A 155 -8.20 0.19 -0.68
C VAL A 155 -8.71 -1.17 -1.14
N ILE A 156 -10.03 -1.32 -1.23
CA ILE A 156 -10.65 -2.57 -1.69
C ILE A 156 -10.15 -2.91 -3.08
N ASN A 157 -10.14 -1.97 -4.02
CA ASN A 157 -9.70 -2.22 -5.38
C ASN A 157 -8.23 -2.62 -5.45
N ASN A 158 -7.34 -1.95 -4.71
CA ASN A 158 -5.91 -2.27 -4.71
C ASN A 158 -5.60 -3.63 -4.05
N VAL A 159 -6.26 -3.96 -2.94
CA VAL A 159 -6.05 -5.24 -2.24
C VAL A 159 -6.74 -6.39 -2.97
N ALA A 160 -7.94 -6.16 -3.50
CA ALA A 160 -8.69 -7.16 -4.26
C ALA A 160 -8.07 -7.42 -5.63
N PHE A 161 -7.30 -6.48 -6.21
CA PHE A 161 -6.76 -6.58 -7.57
C PHE A 161 -6.07 -7.92 -7.86
N SER A 162 -5.18 -8.36 -6.97
CA SER A 162 -4.44 -9.63 -7.16
C SER A 162 -5.36 -10.85 -7.06
N ARG A 163 -6.26 -10.86 -6.07
CA ARG A 163 -7.23 -11.96 -5.89
C ARG A 163 -8.24 -12.02 -7.03
N LEU A 164 -8.71 -10.87 -7.49
CA LEU A 164 -9.65 -10.74 -8.60
C LEU A 164 -9.02 -11.22 -9.90
N LYS A 165 -7.77 -10.85 -10.20
CA LYS A 165 -7.04 -11.36 -11.37
C LYS A 165 -6.87 -12.87 -11.33
N HIS A 166 -6.49 -13.45 -10.19
CA HIS A 166 -6.41 -14.90 -10.04
C HIS A 166 -7.77 -15.58 -10.23
N PHE A 167 -8.82 -15.02 -9.63
CA PHE A 167 -10.17 -15.52 -9.76
C PHE A 167 -10.68 -15.46 -11.21
N GLN A 168 -10.49 -14.32 -11.89
CA GLN A 168 -10.84 -14.13 -13.30
C GLN A 168 -10.07 -15.10 -14.21
N PHE A 169 -8.79 -15.32 -13.94
CA PHE A 169 -7.98 -16.30 -14.66
C PHE A 169 -8.52 -17.72 -14.47
N GLN A 170 -8.86 -18.11 -13.24
CA GLN A 170 -9.47 -19.42 -12.97
C GLN A 170 -10.84 -19.57 -13.63
N GLN A 171 -11.69 -18.54 -13.58
CA GLN A 171 -12.98 -18.54 -14.30
C GLN A 171 -12.79 -18.66 -15.81
N MET A 172 -11.82 -17.93 -16.39
CA MET A 172 -11.50 -18.04 -17.79
C MET A 172 -11.12 -19.48 -18.14
N ILE A 173 -10.23 -20.11 -17.38
CA ILE A 173 -9.83 -21.51 -17.61
C ILE A 173 -11.03 -22.46 -17.56
N GLN A 174 -11.88 -22.33 -16.54
CA GLN A 174 -13.01 -23.24 -16.32
C GLN A 174 -14.11 -23.09 -17.35
N HIS A 175 -14.32 -21.88 -17.89
CA HIS A 175 -15.44 -21.59 -18.79
C HIS A 175 -15.03 -21.38 -20.24
N HIS A 176 -13.73 -21.47 -20.58
CA HIS A 176 -13.31 -21.28 -21.96
C HIS A 176 -13.70 -22.51 -22.82
N PRO A 177 -14.52 -22.33 -23.88
CA PRO A 177 -15.10 -23.44 -24.64
C PRO A 177 -14.08 -24.27 -25.42
N GLN A 178 -12.86 -23.76 -25.61
CA GLN A 178 -11.79 -24.43 -26.37
C GLN A 178 -10.87 -25.30 -25.49
N ILE A 179 -10.97 -25.21 -24.16
CA ILE A 179 -10.12 -25.99 -23.25
C ILE A 179 -10.74 -27.35 -23.00
N ARG A 180 -10.19 -28.39 -23.64
CA ARG A 180 -10.58 -29.79 -23.41
C ARG A 180 -9.70 -30.40 -22.33
N GLN A 181 -10.29 -31.01 -21.32
CA GLN A 181 -9.57 -31.65 -20.22
C GLN A 181 -9.21 -33.11 -20.57
N PRO A 182 -8.02 -33.61 -20.20
CA PRO A 182 -6.97 -32.92 -19.45
C PRO A 182 -6.16 -31.92 -20.30
N ALA A 183 -5.76 -30.79 -19.71
CA ALA A 183 -5.05 -29.71 -20.42
C ALA A 183 -3.83 -29.19 -19.67
N LEU A 184 -2.77 -28.86 -20.41
CA LEU A 184 -1.63 -28.08 -19.92
C LEU A 184 -1.72 -26.65 -20.46
N ILE A 185 -1.84 -25.67 -19.58
CA ILE A 185 -1.92 -24.24 -19.91
C ILE A 185 -0.56 -23.61 -19.67
N LEU A 186 0.06 -23.14 -20.75
CA LEU A 186 1.36 -22.48 -20.70
C LEU A 186 1.19 -20.96 -20.65
N ILE A 187 1.65 -20.36 -19.55
CA ILE A 187 1.46 -18.96 -19.24
C ILE A 187 2.73 -18.20 -19.58
N THR A 188 2.59 -17.18 -20.42
CA THR A 188 3.67 -16.22 -20.69
C THR A 188 3.59 -15.11 -19.66
N HIS A 189 4.70 -14.86 -18.96
CA HIS A 189 4.78 -13.77 -17.99
C HIS A 189 4.77 -12.43 -18.71
N ASP A 190 3.90 -11.53 -18.26
CA ASP A 190 3.93 -10.13 -18.70
C ASP A 190 5.21 -9.48 -18.15
N PRO A 191 6.13 -9.00 -19.00
CA PRO A 191 7.37 -8.38 -18.54
C PRO A 191 7.15 -7.09 -17.73
N SER A 192 5.95 -6.51 -17.77
CA SER A 192 5.58 -5.31 -17.01
C SER A 192 5.01 -5.61 -15.61
N ASP A 193 4.46 -6.81 -15.38
CA ASP A 193 3.84 -7.22 -14.10
C ASP A 193 4.72 -8.25 -13.38
N ARG A 194 5.57 -7.79 -12.45
CA ARG A 194 6.61 -8.61 -11.81
C ARG A 194 6.12 -9.45 -10.63
N HIS A 195 4.89 -9.19 -10.14
CA HIS A 195 4.47 -9.65 -8.82
C HIS A 195 3.38 -10.73 -8.86
N ILE A 196 2.71 -10.93 -9.99
CA ILE A 196 1.66 -11.93 -10.14
C ILE A 196 2.16 -13.08 -11.00
N ASP A 197 2.22 -14.28 -10.43
CA ASP A 197 2.46 -15.53 -11.16
C ASP A 197 1.22 -16.41 -11.08
N TYR A 198 0.72 -16.83 -12.23
CA TYR A 198 -0.50 -17.62 -12.35
C TYR A 198 -0.22 -19.13 -12.36
N VAL A 199 1.05 -19.54 -12.26
CA VAL A 199 1.44 -20.95 -12.23
C VAL A 199 1.27 -21.53 -10.82
N ILE A 200 0.08 -22.09 -10.59
CA ILE A 200 -0.33 -22.72 -9.33
C ILE A 200 -0.95 -24.07 -9.68
N ASN A 201 -0.38 -25.14 -9.15
CA ASN A 201 -0.92 -26.50 -9.28
C ASN A 201 -1.03 -27.13 -7.90
N ASP A 202 -2.01 -28.01 -7.73
CA ASP A 202 -2.10 -28.82 -6.52
C ASP A 202 -0.87 -29.76 -6.41
N PRO A 203 -0.31 -29.96 -5.20
CA PRO A 203 0.88 -30.79 -4.99
C PRO A 203 0.86 -32.19 -5.63
N PRO A 204 -0.27 -32.94 -5.65
CA PRO A 204 -0.28 -34.25 -6.31
C PRO A 204 -0.17 -34.20 -7.84
N LEU A 205 -0.18 -33.02 -8.49
CA LEU A 205 -0.01 -32.81 -9.94
C LEU A 205 -0.93 -33.66 -10.84
N ASN A 206 -2.00 -34.21 -10.27
CA ASN A 206 -2.99 -35.05 -10.95
C ASN A 206 -4.26 -34.26 -11.31
N ALA A 207 -4.21 -32.93 -11.20
CA ALA A 207 -5.32 -32.07 -11.55
C ALA A 207 -5.61 -32.18 -13.06
N PRO A 208 -6.89 -32.12 -13.47
CA PRO A 208 -7.29 -32.21 -14.87
C PRO A 208 -6.76 -31.03 -15.70
N ILE A 209 -6.41 -29.92 -15.06
CA ILE A 209 -5.76 -28.79 -15.69
C ILE A 209 -4.49 -28.49 -14.92
N LEU A 210 -3.35 -28.49 -15.63
CA LEU A 210 -2.07 -28.06 -15.11
C LEU A 210 -1.71 -26.72 -15.72
N THR A 211 -1.17 -25.82 -14.89
CA THR A 211 -0.61 -24.55 -15.33
C THR A 211 0.91 -24.62 -15.30
N GLY A 212 1.57 -24.04 -16.29
CA GLY A 212 3.03 -24.07 -16.40
C GLY A 212 3.55 -22.77 -17.00
N ARG A 213 4.84 -22.47 -16.80
CA ARG A 213 5.47 -21.31 -17.44
C ARG A 213 5.82 -21.65 -18.89
N TYR A 214 5.42 -20.80 -19.83
CA TYR A 214 5.85 -20.93 -21.22
C TYR A 214 7.35 -20.64 -21.34
N ARG A 215 8.11 -21.61 -21.85
CA ARG A 215 9.57 -21.52 -22.03
C ARG A 215 9.96 -22.09 -23.40
N PRO A 216 9.74 -21.34 -24.49
CA PRO A 216 9.98 -21.83 -25.85
C PRO A 216 11.43 -22.26 -26.09
N ASP A 217 12.37 -21.62 -25.39
CA ASP A 217 13.81 -21.92 -25.50
C ASP A 217 14.21 -23.26 -24.87
N GLN A 218 13.35 -23.84 -24.02
CA GLN A 218 13.62 -25.08 -23.28
C GLN A 218 12.70 -26.23 -23.71
N HIS A 219 11.46 -25.92 -24.05
CA HIS A 219 10.43 -26.91 -24.39
C HIS A 219 9.62 -26.41 -25.59
N ASN A 220 9.62 -27.20 -26.66
CA ASN A 220 8.74 -26.94 -27.80
C ASN A 220 7.32 -27.41 -27.43
N PRO A 221 6.27 -26.56 -27.53
CA PRO A 221 4.90 -26.98 -27.22
C PRO A 221 4.44 -28.25 -27.96
N ALA A 222 4.96 -28.53 -29.16
CA ALA A 222 4.66 -29.76 -29.88
C ALA A 222 5.18 -31.04 -29.20
N GLN A 223 6.25 -30.95 -28.40
CA GLN A 223 6.83 -32.08 -27.65
C GLN A 223 6.06 -32.40 -26.36
N LEU A 224 5.18 -31.50 -25.92
CA LEU A 224 4.37 -31.65 -24.70
C LEU A 224 2.98 -32.21 -25.00
N GLN A 225 2.66 -32.46 -26.27
CA GLN A 225 1.37 -32.99 -26.75
C GLN A 225 1.38 -34.51 -26.98
N THR A 226 2.55 -35.15 -26.93
CA THR A 226 2.78 -36.61 -27.05
C THR A 226 2.90 -37.26 -25.69
#